data_AF-A0A5T8FWV1-F1
#
_entry.id   AF-A0A5T8FWV1-F1
#
_cell.length_a   1.000
_cell.length_b   1.000
_cell.length_c   1.000
_cell.angle_alpha   90.00
_cell.angle_beta   90.00
_cell.angle_gamma   90.00
#
_symmetry.space_group_name_H-M   'P 1'
#
loop_
_entity.id
_entity.type
_entity.pdbx_description
1 polymer ?
#
loop_
_entity_poly.entity_id
_entity_poly.type
_entity_poly.pdbx_seq_one_letter_code
_entity_poly.pdbx_strand_id
1 'polypeptide(L)' 'MAEKKYTSLRVPEERKMELEKAAIEVSYATGRMVKWTDMAFYLMDEYLKEAVRDLKSSTKTSPGAGKK' A
#
# COMPACT_ATOMS: atom_id res chain seq x y z
N MET A 1 13.84 -20.16 -14.67
CA MET A 1 13.03 -19.46 -13.65
C MET A 1 13.36 -17.98 -13.80
N ALA A 2 12.38 -17.11 -14.08
CA ALA A 2 12.67 -15.68 -14.25
C ALA A 2 13.14 -15.10 -12.90
N GLU A 3 14.31 -14.48 -12.87
CA GLU A 3 14.81 -13.78 -11.68
C GLU A 3 13.85 -12.66 -11.29
N LYS A 4 13.36 -12.70 -10.05
CA LYS A 4 12.61 -11.58 -9.47
C LYS A 4 13.59 -10.42 -9.28
N LYS A 5 13.41 -9.35 -10.05
CA LYS A 5 14.13 -8.09 -9.87
C LYS A 5 13.49 -7.33 -8.71
N TYR A 6 14.27 -7.10 -7.65
CA TYR A 6 13.84 -6.29 -6.51
C TYR A 6 14.20 -4.82 -6.76
N THR A 7 13.38 -3.92 -6.24
CA THR A 7 13.61 -2.48 -6.28
C THR A 7 13.26 -1.85 -4.94
N SER A 8 13.75 -0.64 -4.70
CA SER A 8 13.56 0.09 -3.44
C SER A 8 12.37 1.03 -3.54
N LEU A 9 11.50 1.01 -2.52
CA LEU A 9 10.43 1.99 -2.34
C LEU A 9 10.78 2.91 -1.18
N ARG A 10 10.64 4.23 -1.38
CA ARG A 10 10.73 5.21 -0.29
C ARG A 10 9.40 5.24 0.45
N VAL A 11 9.43 4.84 1.72
CA VAL A 11 8.27 4.85 2.60
C VAL A 11 8.54 5.83 3.74
N PRO A 12 7.68 6.83 3.97
CA PRO A 12 7.83 7.72 5.12
C PRO A 12 7.63 6.96 6.43
N GLU A 13 8.29 7.42 7.49
CA GLU A 13 8.29 6.75 8.79
C GLU A 13 6.88 6.52 9.34
N GLU A 14 6.00 7.51 9.20
CA GLU A 14 4.60 7.43 9.65
C GLU A 14 3.86 6.24 9.01
N ARG A 15 3.96 6.09 7.69
CA ARG A 15 3.33 4.96 6.98
C ARG A 15 3.96 3.63 7.34
N LYS A 16 5.28 3.60 7.57
CA LYS A 16 5.95 2.39 8.06
C LYS A 16 5.38 1.99 9.44
N MET A 17 5.20 2.94 10.35
CA MET A 17 4.60 2.68 11.66
C MET A 17 3.16 2.18 11.55
N GLU A 18 2.35 2.73 10.65
CA GLU A 18 0.99 2.22 10.41
C GLU A 18 1.00 0.76 9.93
N LEU A 19 1.88 0.44 8.98
CA LEU A 19 2.04 -0.94 8.50
C LEU A 19 2.59 -1.86 9.59
N GLU A 20 3.48 -1.38 10.46
CA GLU A 20 3.98 -2.14 11.62
C GLU A 20 2.87 -2.43 12.63
N LYS A 21 2.02 -1.46 12.95
CA LYS A 21 0.87 -1.67 13.84
C LYS A 21 -0.08 -2.70 13.28
N ALA A 22 -0.46 -2.56 12.00
CA ALA A 22 -1.32 -3.54 11.33
C ALA A 22 -0.69 -4.94 11.32
N ALA A 23 0.62 -5.04 11.06
CA ALA A 23 1.33 -6.31 11.09
C ALA A 23 1.33 -6.94 12.50
N ILE A 24 1.49 -6.14 13.56
CA ILE A 24 1.39 -6.61 14.96
C ILE A 24 -0.01 -7.13 15.27
N GLU A 25 -1.06 -6.41 14.86
CA GLU A 25 -2.45 -6.82 15.08
C GLU A 25 -2.76 -8.15 14.39
N VAL A 26 -2.37 -8.28 13.11
CA VAL A 26 -2.51 -9.55 12.37
C VAL A 26 -1.68 -10.65 13.01
N SER A 27 -0.47 -10.34 13.48
CA SER A 27 0.38 -11.32 14.14
C SER A 27 -0.26 -11.87 15.40
N TYR A 28 -0.84 -10.99 16.20
CA TYR A 28 -1.54 -11.34 17.42
C TYR A 28 -2.78 -12.19 17.14
N ALA A 29 -3.59 -11.80 16.13
CA ALA A 29 -4.80 -12.51 15.76
C ALA A 29 -4.53 -13.90 15.15
N THR A 30 -3.44 -14.04 14.38
CA THR A 30 -3.12 -15.28 13.64
C THR A 30 -2.12 -16.19 14.35
N GLY A 31 -1.46 -15.70 15.40
CA GLY A 31 -0.37 -16.39 16.10
C GLY A 31 0.90 -16.55 15.24
N ARG A 32 1.02 -15.83 14.13
CA ARG A 32 2.18 -15.88 13.22
C ARG A 32 2.90 -14.55 13.23
N MET A 33 4.23 -14.56 13.18
CA MET A 33 4.98 -13.31 13.06
C MET A 33 4.87 -12.76 11.63
N VAL A 34 4.19 -11.63 11.48
CA VAL A 34 4.01 -10.89 10.22
C VAL A 34 4.86 -9.63 10.25
N LYS A 35 5.56 -9.33 9.15
CA LYS A 35 6.35 -8.09 9.01
C LYS A 35 5.53 -7.02 8.31
N TRP A 36 5.85 -5.75 8.57
CA TRP A 36 5.24 -4.61 7.88
C TRP A 36 5.40 -4.68 6.35
N THR A 37 6.50 -5.27 5.86
CA THR A 37 6.73 -5.50 4.43
C THR A 37 5.73 -6.49 3.84
N ASP A 38 5.33 -7.52 4.60
CA ASP A 38 4.34 -8.50 4.15
C ASP A 38 2.98 -7.82 3.95
N MET A 39 2.63 -6.88 4.84
CA MET A 39 1.43 -6.05 4.69
C MET A 39 1.53 -5.15 3.46
N ALA A 40 2.68 -4.50 3.24
CA ALA A 40 2.89 -3.68 2.06
C ALA A 40 2.74 -4.48 0.76
N PHE A 41 3.32 -5.68 0.69
CA PHE A 41 3.19 -6.56 -0.48
C PHE A 41 1.77 -7.05 -0.67
N TYR A 42 1.08 -7.46 0.41
CA TYR A 42 -0.32 -7.87 0.34
C TYR A 42 -1.21 -6.75 -0.24
N LEU A 43 -0.99 -5.50 0.19
CA LEU A 43 -1.70 -4.34 -0.36
C LEU A 43 -1.43 -4.15 -1.86
N MET A 44 -0.18 -4.35 -2.30
CA MET A 44 0.19 -4.25 -3.71
C MET A 44 -0.40 -5.39 -4.55
N ASP A 45 -0.46 -6.61 -4.02
CA ASP A 45 -0.92 -7.77 -4.79
C ASP A 45 -2.45 -7.81 -4.88
N GLU A 46 -3.15 -7.57 -3.76
CA GLU A 46 -4.61 -7.70 -3.70
C GLU A 46 -5.34 -6.42 -4.12
N TYR A 47 -4.86 -5.25 -3.68
CA TYR A 47 -5.60 -3.99 -3.82
C TYR A 47 -5.12 -3.08 -4.96
N LEU A 48 -4.05 -3.43 -5.69
CA LEU A 48 -3.56 -2.61 -6.80
C LEU A 48 -4.59 -2.40 -7.91
N LYS A 49 -5.38 -3.43 -8.25
CA LYS A 49 -6.40 -3.31 -9.30
C LYS A 49 -7.51 -2.33 -8.91
N GLU A 50 -7.90 -2.34 -7.64
CA GLU A 50 -8.89 -1.42 -7.09
C GLU A 50 -8.34 -0.01 -7.06
N ALA A 51 -7.12 0.18 -6.55
CA ALA A 51 -6.44 1.47 -6.56
C ALA A 51 -6.36 2.07 -7.99
N VAL A 52 -6.04 1.26 -9.00
CA VAL A 52 -6.03 1.70 -10.40
C VAL A 52 -7.42 2.11 -10.87
N ARG A 53 -8.47 1.36 -10.52
CA ARG A 53 -9.86 1.69 -10.86
C ARG A 53 -10.27 3.01 -10.20
N ASP A 54 -10.03 3.17 -8.91
CA ASP A 54 -10.38 4.36 -8.15
C ASP A 54 -9.64 5.60 -8.65
N LEU A 55 -8.36 5.50 -8.96
CA LEU A 55 -7.59 6.61 -9.54
C LEU A 55 -8.10 7.00 -10.94
N LYS A 56 -8.45 6.02 -11.78
CA LYS A 56 -9.06 6.29 -13.10
C LYS A 56 -10.46 6.89 -12.99
N SER A 57 -11.24 6.50 -11.99
CA SER A 57 -12.57 7.05 -11.72
C SER A 57 -12.50 8.45 -11.11
N SER A 58 -11.47 8.70 -10.29
CA SER A 58 -11.25 9.98 -9.59
C SER A 58 -10.80 11.11 -10.52
N THR A 59 -10.56 10.86 -11.82
CA THR A 59 -10.32 11.92 -12.81
C THR A 59 -11.56 12.77 -13.12
N LYS A 60 -12.70 12.53 -12.44
CA LYS A 60 -13.95 13.30 -12.59
C LYS A 60 -14.31 14.24 -11.44
N THR A 61 -13.42 14.44 -10.45
CA THR A 61 -13.63 15.48 -9.41
C THR A 61 -12.32 16.18 -9.05
N SER A 62 -11.84 17.02 -9.96
CA SER A 62 -11.18 18.28 -9.59
C SER A 62 -11.93 19.42 -10.28
N PRO A 63 -12.97 20.01 -9.68
CA PRO A 63 -13.36 21.35 -10.04
C PRO A 63 -12.38 22.32 -9.35
N GLY A 64 -11.56 23.02 -10.14
CA GLY A 64 -10.95 24.27 -9.68
C GLY A 64 -9.45 24.25 -9.36
N ALA A 65 -8.61 24.02 -10.37
CA ALA A 65 -7.44 24.89 -10.51
C ALA A 65 -7.96 26.22 -11.10
N GLY A 66 -8.33 27.14 -10.21
CA GLY A 66 -8.74 28.49 -10.60
C GLY A 66 -7.58 29.21 -11.28
N LYS A 67 -7.71 29.43 -12.59
CA LYS A 67 -7.13 30.61 -13.22
C LYS A 67 -7.69 31.84 -12.51
N LYS A 68 -6.86 32.62 -11.84
CA LYS A 68 -6.79 34.09 -11.94
C LYS A 68 -5.40 34.54 -11.53
#